data_AF-A0A8S3H6Q0-F1
#
_entry.id   AF-A0A8S3H6Q0-F1
#
_cell.length_a   1.000
_cell.length_b   1.000
_cell.length_c   1.000
_cell.angle_alpha   90.00
_cell.angle_beta   90.00
_cell.angle_gamma   90.00
#
_symmetry.space_group_name_H-M   'P 1'
#
loop_
_entity.id
_entity.type
_entity.pdbx_description
1 polymer ?
#
loop_
_entity_poly.entity_id
_entity_poly.type
_entity_poly.pdbx_seq_one_letter_code
_entity_poly.pdbx_strand_id
1 'polypeptide(L)'
;MPSSFTQNLVHSEVNRSSKPKSCSCLNITKMILAALPTLVFGVFTTVFALQQNQAARENRKQDQLQAEEKNIRSSFENFIDDISALLLDRKFNRSNPEHLLHIRIKAMIVLGNVDANRKVAIIWFLYESHLLRADRPVNERLHLNGTDLSNLQFIGRPTSL
;
A
#
# COMPACT_ATOMS: atom_id res chain seq x y z
N MET A 1 65.25 -44.57 75.95
CA MET A 1 66.62 -44.87 75.46
C MET A 1 66.53 -45.98 74.43
N PRO A 2 67.36 -46.06 73.39
CA PRO A 2 68.42 -45.13 72.98
C PRO A 2 68.35 -44.78 71.44
N SER A 3 68.94 -43.67 70.99
CA SER A 3 70.23 -43.58 70.23
C SER A 3 70.24 -44.35 68.89
N SER A 4 70.85 -43.95 67.78
CA SER A 4 71.66 -42.82 67.31
C SER A 4 72.20 -43.29 65.94
N PHE A 5 72.45 -42.36 65.01
CA PHE A 5 73.48 -42.44 63.93
C PHE A 5 73.35 -43.61 62.91
N THR A 6 73.61 -43.45 61.61
CA THR A 6 74.79 -42.85 60.98
C THR A 6 74.55 -42.70 59.45
N GLN A 7 74.96 -41.55 58.91
CA GLN A 7 75.82 -41.35 57.70
C GLN A 7 75.42 -41.68 56.24
N ASN A 8 75.91 -40.76 55.39
CA ASN A 8 76.41 -40.88 53.99
C ASN A 8 75.39 -40.82 52.84
N LEU A 9 75.69 -40.32 51.63
CA LEU A 9 76.69 -39.42 51.04
C LEU A 9 76.28 -39.35 49.54
N VAL A 10 76.23 -38.15 48.93
CA VAL A 10 76.48 -37.85 47.49
C VAL A 10 75.64 -38.57 46.40
N HIS A 11 74.86 -37.81 45.61
CA HIS A 11 75.11 -37.63 44.16
C HIS A 11 74.10 -36.68 43.47
N SER A 12 74.65 -35.94 42.49
CA SER A 12 74.05 -35.18 41.39
C SER A 12 72.62 -35.53 40.96
N GLU A 13 71.84 -34.52 40.56
CA GLU A 13 71.46 -34.38 39.15
C GLU A 13 70.76 -33.05 38.81
N VAL A 14 71.19 -32.51 37.67
CA VAL A 14 70.64 -31.40 36.92
C VAL A 14 69.31 -31.81 36.31
N ASN A 15 68.23 -31.04 36.52
CA ASN A 15 67.17 -31.02 35.49
C ASN A 15 66.35 -29.72 35.50
N ARG A 16 66.76 -28.76 34.66
CA ARG A 16 65.92 -27.64 34.24
C ARG A 16 64.90 -28.15 33.22
N SER A 17 63.69 -28.45 33.68
CA SER A 17 62.54 -28.65 32.79
C SER A 17 61.87 -27.30 32.52
N SER A 18 62.34 -26.59 31.49
CA SER A 18 61.59 -25.47 30.92
C SER A 18 60.47 -26.02 30.03
N LYS A 19 59.23 -25.98 30.54
CA LYS A 19 58.03 -26.27 29.73
C LYS A 19 57.91 -25.24 28.59
N PRO A 20 57.68 -25.68 27.34
CA PRO A 20 57.42 -24.74 26.25
C PRO A 20 56.06 -24.08 26.46
N LYS A 21 56.03 -22.74 26.46
CA LYS A 21 54.80 -21.95 26.42
C LYS A 21 54.13 -22.21 25.06
N SER A 22 53.03 -22.95 25.05
CA SER A 22 52.23 -23.12 23.83
C SER A 22 51.77 -21.75 23.34
N CYS A 23 52.14 -21.39 22.10
CA CYS A 23 51.75 -20.14 21.48
C CYS A 23 50.22 -19.96 21.49
N SER A 24 49.78 -18.85 22.07
CA SER A 24 48.38 -18.44 22.17
C SER A 24 47.67 -18.26 20.80
N CYS A 25 48.40 -18.29 19.68
CA CYS A 25 47.86 -18.14 18.33
C CYS A 25 46.77 -19.15 17.99
N LEU A 26 46.89 -20.41 18.41
CA LEU A 26 45.96 -21.48 18.01
C LEU A 26 44.57 -21.31 18.66
N ASN A 27 44.52 -20.70 19.84
CA ASN A 27 43.27 -20.36 20.52
C ASN A 27 42.60 -19.11 19.92
N ILE A 28 43.39 -18.15 19.42
CA ILE A 28 42.87 -16.95 18.76
C ILE A 28 42.24 -17.31 17.41
N THR A 29 42.83 -18.23 16.64
CA THR A 29 42.25 -18.68 15.36
C THR A 29 40.89 -19.38 15.55
N LYS A 30 40.74 -20.17 16.63
CA LYS A 30 39.47 -20.82 16.98
C LYS A 30 38.38 -19.82 17.36
N MET A 31 38.72 -18.74 18.06
CA MET A 31 37.78 -17.68 18.43
C MET A 31 37.28 -16.89 17.20
N ILE A 32 38.17 -16.60 16.25
CA ILE A 32 37.80 -15.89 15.01
C ILE A 32 36.93 -16.78 14.12
N LEU A 33 37.26 -18.07 13.99
CA LEU A 33 36.50 -19.01 13.17
C LEU A 33 35.07 -19.23 13.72
N ALA A 34 34.89 -19.18 15.04
CA ALA A 34 33.58 -19.31 15.69
C ALA A 34 32.71 -18.04 15.57
N ALA A 35 33.32 -16.86 15.41
CA ALA A 35 32.60 -15.58 15.28
C ALA A 35 32.12 -15.29 13.84
N LEU A 36 32.78 -15.92 12.84
CA LEU A 36 32.53 -15.72 11.42
C LEU A 36 31.09 -16.05 10.98
N PRO A 37 30.48 -17.18 11.40
CA PRO A 37 29.10 -17.53 11.04
C PRO A 37 28.11 -16.47 11.55
N THR A 38 28.26 -16.03 12.80
CA THR A 38 27.38 -15.05 13.44
C THR A 38 27.37 -13.72 12.70
N LEU A 39 28.54 -13.29 12.19
CA LEU A 39 28.66 -12.05 11.42
C LEU A 39 27.97 -12.17 10.05
N VAL A 40 28.11 -13.31 9.36
CA VAL A 40 27.42 -13.57 8.08
C VAL A 40 25.90 -13.58 8.26
N PHE A 41 25.39 -14.25 9.31
CA PHE A 41 23.96 -14.23 9.63
C PHE A 41 23.45 -12.82 9.94
N GLY A 42 24.21 -12.00 10.67
CA GLY A 42 23.84 -10.62 10.97
C GLY A 42 23.75 -9.73 9.73
N VAL A 43 24.74 -9.79 8.84
CA VAL A 43 24.74 -9.03 7.58
C VAL A 43 23.62 -9.50 6.65
N PHE A 44 23.41 -10.82 6.53
CA PHE A 44 22.31 -11.37 5.73
C PHE A 44 20.94 -10.88 6.23
N THR A 45 20.71 -10.92 7.54
CA THR A 45 19.44 -10.50 8.15
C THR A 45 19.15 -9.02 7.88
N THR A 46 20.15 -8.15 7.99
CA THR A 46 19.96 -6.71 7.76
C THR A 46 19.65 -6.41 6.29
N VAL A 47 20.34 -7.04 5.34
CA VAL A 47 20.06 -6.87 3.90
C VAL A 47 18.67 -7.41 3.54
N PHE A 48 18.30 -8.59 4.03
CA PHE A 48 16.98 -9.17 3.80
C PHE A 48 15.86 -8.28 4.36
N ALA A 49 16.04 -7.76 5.58
CA ALA A 49 15.08 -6.83 6.20
C ALA A 49 14.92 -5.52 5.41
N LEU A 50 16.01 -5.00 4.82
CA LEU A 50 15.93 -3.80 3.96
C LEU A 50 15.16 -4.07 2.67
N GLN A 51 15.40 -5.21 2.01
CA GLN A 51 14.67 -5.59 0.80
C GLN A 51 13.17 -5.80 1.08
N GLN A 52 12.83 -6.48 2.18
CA GLN A 52 11.45 -6.71 2.58
C GLN A 52 10.74 -5.38 2.89
N ASN A 53 11.42 -4.42 3.52
CA ASN A 53 10.88 -3.10 3.77
C ASN A 53 10.61 -2.30 2.48
N GLN A 54 11.48 -2.42 1.47
CA GLN A 54 11.25 -1.78 0.17
C GLN A 54 10.04 -2.38 -0.54
N ALA A 55 9.96 -3.72 -0.62
CA ALA A 55 8.81 -4.40 -1.22
C ALA A 55 7.50 -4.08 -0.48
N ALA A 56 7.53 -4.04 0.86
CA ALA A 56 6.36 -3.68 1.66
C ALA A 56 5.90 -2.23 1.42
N ARG A 57 6.83 -1.29 1.18
CA ARG A 57 6.49 0.11 0.86
C ARG A 57 5.83 0.22 -0.51
N GLU A 58 6.35 -0.50 -1.51
CA GLU A 58 5.78 -0.48 -2.85
C GLU A 58 4.39 -1.10 -2.87
N ASN A 59 4.23 -2.26 -2.20
CA ASN A 59 2.92 -2.89 -2.05
C ASN A 59 1.91 -1.96 -1.37
N ARG A 60 2.30 -1.24 -0.30
CA ARG A 60 1.39 -0.28 0.36
C ARG A 60 0.93 0.84 -0.57
N LYS A 61 1.80 1.35 -1.45
CA LYS A 61 1.40 2.37 -2.43
C LYS A 61 0.43 1.79 -3.45
N GLN A 62 0.72 0.59 -3.95
CA GLN A 62 -0.15 -0.09 -4.89
C GLN A 62 -1.53 -0.39 -4.27
N ASP A 63 -1.55 -0.87 -3.02
CA ASP A 63 -2.78 -1.13 -2.28
C ASP A 63 -3.60 0.16 -2.08
N GLN A 64 -2.94 1.29 -1.81
CA GLN A 64 -3.59 2.60 -1.71
C GLN A 64 -4.23 3.02 -3.04
N LEU A 65 -3.48 2.92 -4.15
CA LEU A 65 -4.00 3.25 -5.48
C LEU A 65 -5.17 2.34 -5.88
N GLN A 66 -5.08 1.03 -5.57
CA GLN A 66 -6.17 0.09 -5.84
C GLN A 66 -7.40 0.36 -4.97
N ALA A 67 -7.20 0.71 -3.70
CA ALA A 67 -8.30 1.08 -2.82
C ALA A 67 -9.01 2.35 -3.28
N GLU A 68 -8.25 3.37 -3.70
CA GLU A 68 -8.78 4.60 -4.27
C GLU A 68 -9.58 4.33 -5.55
N GLU A 69 -9.01 3.61 -6.51
CA GLU A 69 -9.69 3.27 -7.76
C GLU A 69 -10.95 2.43 -7.51
N LYS A 70 -10.92 1.51 -6.54
CA LYS A 70 -12.11 0.75 -6.11
C LYS A 70 -13.18 1.66 -5.52
N ASN A 71 -12.80 2.66 -4.72
CA ASN A 71 -13.74 3.62 -4.13
C ASN A 71 -14.38 4.51 -5.21
N ILE A 72 -13.59 4.99 -6.18
CA ILE A 72 -14.07 5.79 -7.31
C ILE A 72 -15.03 4.97 -8.16
N ARG A 73 -14.64 3.74 -8.52
CA ARG A 73 -15.48 2.81 -9.29
C ARG A 73 -16.81 2.52 -8.58
N SER A 74 -16.76 2.19 -7.29
CA SER A 74 -17.95 1.94 -6.49
C SER A 74 -18.86 3.18 -6.44
N SER A 75 -18.30 4.38 -6.27
CA SER A 75 -19.08 5.63 -6.27
C SER A 75 -19.80 5.87 -7.60
N PHE A 76 -19.15 5.57 -8.72
CA PHE A 76 -19.76 5.63 -10.04
C PHE A 76 -20.87 4.58 -10.24
N GLU A 77 -20.60 3.32 -9.90
CA GLU A 77 -21.58 2.22 -10.04
C GLU A 77 -22.81 2.48 -9.16
N ASN A 78 -22.61 2.84 -7.89
CA ASN A 78 -23.71 3.18 -6.97
C ASN A 78 -24.54 4.36 -7.48
N PHE A 79 -23.92 5.36 -8.11
CA PHE A 79 -24.66 6.47 -8.71
C PHE A 79 -25.57 5.99 -9.84
N ILE A 80 -25.04 5.19 -10.76
CA ILE A 80 -25.84 4.64 -11.87
C ILE A 80 -26.99 3.79 -11.33
N ASP A 81 -26.73 2.93 -10.36
CA ASP A 81 -27.74 2.06 -9.77
C ASP A 81 -28.81 2.85 -9.02
N ASP A 82 -28.42 3.79 -8.16
CA ASP A 82 -29.34 4.62 -7.37
C ASP A 82 -30.24 5.46 -8.27
N ILE A 83 -29.66 6.14 -9.27
CA ILE A 83 -30.46 6.97 -10.18
C ILE A 83 -31.31 6.09 -11.11
N SER A 84 -30.82 4.94 -11.56
CA SER A 84 -31.63 4.00 -12.35
C SER A 84 -32.82 3.47 -11.54
N ALA A 85 -32.59 3.06 -10.29
CA ALA A 85 -33.66 2.61 -9.39
C ALA A 85 -34.68 3.72 -9.14
N LEU A 86 -34.22 4.95 -8.89
CA LEU A 86 -35.08 6.11 -8.72
C LEU A 86 -35.91 6.38 -9.99
N LEU A 87 -35.30 6.36 -11.17
CA LEU A 87 -36.00 6.60 -12.44
C LEU A 87 -37.02 5.51 -12.79
N LEU A 88 -36.82 4.28 -12.29
CA LEU A 88 -37.74 3.16 -12.46
C LEU A 88 -38.85 3.12 -11.39
N ASP A 89 -38.72 3.87 -10.29
CA ASP A 89 -39.74 3.93 -9.25
C ASP A 89 -41.00 4.63 -9.78
N ARG A 90 -42.17 4.01 -9.58
CA ARG A 90 -43.47 4.59 -9.95
C ARG A 90 -43.75 5.91 -9.25
N LYS A 91 -43.12 6.15 -8.10
CA LYS A 91 -43.27 7.39 -7.33
C LYS A 91 -42.40 8.52 -7.88
N PHE A 92 -41.44 8.23 -8.75
CA PHE A 92 -40.59 9.25 -9.30
C PHE A 92 -41.37 10.20 -10.20
N ASN A 93 -41.43 11.46 -9.75
CA ASN A 93 -41.97 12.57 -10.51
C ASN A 93 -40.84 13.55 -10.84
N ARG A 94 -40.60 13.81 -12.12
CA ARG A 94 -39.59 14.76 -12.61
C ARG A 94 -39.92 16.21 -12.27
N SER A 95 -41.19 16.53 -12.11
CA SER A 95 -41.63 17.87 -11.69
C SER A 95 -41.52 18.07 -10.17
N ASN A 96 -41.16 17.03 -9.40
CA ASN A 96 -40.91 17.15 -7.97
C ASN A 96 -39.49 17.70 -7.73
N PRO A 97 -39.35 18.91 -7.17
CA PRO A 97 -38.05 19.53 -6.92
C PRO A 97 -37.17 18.71 -5.97
N GLU A 98 -37.74 17.96 -5.02
CA GLU A 98 -36.98 17.13 -4.08
C GLU A 98 -36.24 15.98 -4.77
N HIS A 99 -36.89 15.35 -5.76
CA HIS A 99 -36.24 14.28 -6.52
C HIS A 99 -35.11 14.82 -7.39
N LEU A 100 -35.33 15.96 -8.06
CA LEU A 100 -34.28 16.61 -8.85
C LEU A 100 -33.13 17.10 -7.98
N LEU A 101 -33.42 17.64 -6.80
CA LEU A 101 -32.41 18.06 -5.83
C LEU A 101 -31.57 16.87 -5.35
N HIS A 102 -32.21 15.74 -5.05
CA HIS A 102 -31.52 14.50 -4.67
C HIS A 102 -30.56 14.03 -5.77
N ILE A 103 -31.05 13.96 -7.02
CA ILE A 103 -30.22 13.59 -8.18
C ILE A 103 -29.07 14.59 -8.35
N ARG A 104 -29.34 15.90 -8.21
CA ARG A 104 -28.34 16.97 -8.36
C ARG A 104 -27.20 16.80 -7.36
N ILE A 105 -27.53 16.62 -6.09
CA ILE A 105 -26.53 16.48 -5.01
C ILE A 105 -25.67 15.25 -5.27
N LYS A 106 -26.28 14.09 -5.59
CA LYS A 106 -25.54 12.88 -5.92
C LYS A 106 -24.65 13.07 -7.15
N ALA A 107 -25.17 13.67 -8.22
CA ALA A 107 -24.41 13.95 -9.43
C ALA A 107 -23.20 14.87 -9.14
N MET A 108 -23.37 15.93 -8.36
CA MET A 108 -22.29 16.84 -7.98
C MET A 108 -21.18 16.14 -7.21
N ILE A 109 -21.53 15.30 -6.23
CA ILE A 109 -20.57 14.54 -5.42
C ILE A 109 -19.76 13.58 -6.30
N VAL A 110 -20.43 12.85 -7.20
CA VAL A 110 -19.77 11.83 -8.02
C VAL A 110 -18.94 12.48 -9.12
N LEU A 111 -19.49 13.49 -9.81
CA LEU A 111 -18.76 14.22 -10.87
C LEU A 111 -17.51 14.93 -10.34
N GLY A 112 -17.47 15.32 -9.06
CA GLY A 112 -16.26 15.89 -8.45
C GLY A 112 -15.16 14.87 -8.17
N ASN A 113 -15.47 13.57 -8.12
CA ASN A 113 -14.55 12.53 -7.65
C ASN A 113 -14.17 11.49 -8.72
N VAL A 114 -14.75 11.55 -9.92
CA VAL A 114 -14.47 10.60 -10.99
C VAL A 114 -13.62 11.21 -12.10
N ASP A 115 -12.91 10.36 -12.84
CA ASP A 115 -12.11 10.76 -13.99
C ASP A 115 -12.96 11.24 -15.18
N ALA A 116 -12.34 11.94 -16.13
CA ALA A 116 -13.00 12.55 -17.27
C ALA A 116 -13.88 11.60 -18.08
N ASN A 117 -13.46 10.34 -18.29
CA ASN A 117 -14.24 9.38 -19.08
C ASN A 117 -15.52 9.00 -18.34
N ARG A 118 -15.42 8.75 -17.03
CA ARG A 118 -16.59 8.48 -16.19
C ARG A 118 -17.50 9.70 -16.06
N LYS A 119 -16.95 10.92 -16.00
CA LYS A 119 -17.78 12.15 -16.02
C LYS A 119 -18.59 12.23 -17.32
N VAL A 120 -17.99 11.95 -18.48
CA VAL A 120 -18.71 11.89 -19.77
C VAL A 120 -19.85 10.85 -19.72
N ALA A 121 -19.59 9.65 -19.18
CA ALA A 121 -20.61 8.62 -19.05
C ALA A 121 -21.78 9.05 -18.15
N ILE A 122 -21.52 9.73 -17.02
CA ILE A 122 -22.57 10.28 -16.15
C ILE A 122 -23.39 11.32 -16.89
N ILE A 123 -22.75 12.26 -17.57
CA ILE A 123 -23.47 13.31 -18.32
C ILE A 123 -24.32 12.70 -19.43
N TRP A 124 -23.79 11.70 -20.15
CA TRP A 124 -24.54 10.98 -21.18
C TRP A 124 -25.74 10.25 -20.60
N PHE A 125 -25.57 9.54 -19.48
CA PHE A 125 -26.67 8.89 -18.77
C PHE A 125 -27.75 9.88 -18.32
N LEU A 126 -27.37 11.03 -17.76
CA LEU A 126 -28.30 12.10 -17.36
C LEU A 126 -29.01 12.74 -18.57
N TYR A 127 -28.36 12.76 -19.73
CA TYR A 127 -28.96 13.22 -20.98
C TYR A 127 -29.99 12.21 -21.54
N GLU A 128 -29.61 10.94 -21.63
CA GLU A 128 -30.46 9.84 -22.11
C GLU A 128 -31.69 9.64 -21.24
N SER A 129 -31.55 9.80 -19.92
CA SER A 129 -32.67 9.81 -18.96
C SER A 129 -33.57 11.05 -19.05
N HIS A 130 -33.29 11.96 -19.99
CA HIS A 130 -34.00 13.20 -20.25
C HIS A 130 -33.96 14.22 -19.10
N LEU A 131 -33.00 14.10 -18.18
CA LEU A 131 -32.84 15.03 -17.06
C LEU A 131 -32.12 16.32 -17.49
N LEU A 132 -31.28 16.26 -18.53
CA LEU A 132 -30.51 17.42 -19.03
C LEU A 132 -31.02 18.00 -20.35
N ARG A 133 -32.03 17.40 -21.00
CA ARG A 133 -32.44 17.82 -22.34
C ARG A 133 -33.06 19.22 -22.33
N ALA A 134 -32.72 20.01 -23.34
CA ALA A 134 -33.17 21.40 -23.48
C ALA A 134 -34.64 21.52 -23.94
N ASP A 135 -35.21 20.47 -24.53
CA ASP A 135 -36.60 20.41 -24.98
C ASP A 135 -37.61 20.17 -23.85
N ARG A 136 -37.13 19.98 -22.61
CA ARG A 136 -37.94 19.85 -21.41
C ARG A 136 -38.18 21.22 -20.74
N PRO A 137 -39.30 21.39 -20.03
CA PRO A 137 -39.55 22.61 -19.26
C PRO A 137 -38.54 22.74 -18.11
N VAL A 138 -38.21 23.98 -17.75
CA VAL A 138 -37.11 24.29 -16.82
C VAL A 138 -37.29 23.64 -15.43
N ASN A 139 -38.53 23.49 -14.98
CA ASN A 139 -38.87 22.86 -13.70
C ASN A 139 -38.68 21.33 -13.67
N GLU A 140 -38.49 20.70 -14.83
CA GLU A 140 -38.21 19.25 -14.95
C GLU A 140 -36.74 18.97 -15.27
N ARG A 141 -35.94 20.03 -15.44
CA ARG A 141 -34.54 19.94 -15.84
C ARG A 141 -33.63 19.93 -14.63
N LEU A 142 -32.64 19.05 -14.69
CA LEU A 142 -31.55 19.00 -13.75
C LEU A 142 -30.53 20.10 -14.09
N HIS A 143 -30.29 20.99 -13.14
CA HIS A 143 -29.26 22.04 -13.28
C HIS A 143 -27.99 21.61 -12.55
N LEU A 144 -26.91 21.42 -13.30
CA LEU A 144 -25.59 21.03 -12.76
C LEU A 144 -24.69 22.24 -12.45
N ASN A 145 -25.30 23.41 -12.19
CA ASN A 145 -24.55 24.63 -11.87
C ASN A 145 -23.69 24.42 -10.61
N GLY A 146 -22.40 24.77 -10.72
CA GLY A 146 -21.41 24.57 -9.65
C GLY A 146 -20.72 23.20 -9.67
N THR A 147 -21.02 22.34 -10.65
CA THR A 147 -20.31 21.06 -10.79
C THR A 147 -18.98 21.25 -11.50
N ASP A 148 -17.95 20.56 -11.03
CA ASP A 148 -16.67 20.50 -11.74
C ASP A 148 -16.77 19.60 -12.98
N LEU A 149 -17.00 20.25 -14.12
CA LEU A 149 -17.03 19.63 -15.44
C LEU A 149 -15.69 19.83 -16.19
N SER A 150 -14.60 20.15 -15.48
CA SER A 150 -13.27 20.27 -16.08
C SER A 150 -12.83 18.94 -16.72
N ASN A 151 -11.99 19.05 -17.75
CA ASN A 151 -11.41 17.92 -18.49
C ASN A 151 -12.40 17.04 -19.25
N LEU A 152 -13.65 17.46 -19.43
CA LEU A 152 -14.60 16.77 -20.31
C LEU A 152 -14.20 16.92 -21.77
N GLN A 153 -13.96 15.80 -22.42
CA GLN A 153 -13.82 15.72 -23.87
C GLN A 153 -15.00 14.97 -24.45
N PHE A 154 -15.95 15.70 -25.03
CA PHE A 154 -17.00 15.10 -25.85
C PHE A 154 -16.38 14.76 -27.20
N ILE A 155 -15.89 13.53 -27.35
CA ILE A 155 -15.50 13.01 -28.65
C ILE A 155 -16.79 12.76 -29.44
N GLY A 156 -17.31 13.81 -30.06
CA GLY A 156 -18.40 13.68 -31.01
C GLY A 156 -17.94 12.82 -32.18
N ARG A 157 -18.69 11.76 -32.51
CA ARG A 157 -18.65 11.28 -33.89
C ARG A 157 -19.12 12.45 -34.76
N PRO A 158 -18.37 12.85 -35.80
CA PRO A 158 -18.90 13.80 -36.77
C PRO A 158 -20.08 13.14 -37.46
N THR A 159 -21.29 13.49 -37.04
CA THR A 159 -22.50 13.25 -37.84
C THR A 159 -22.46 14.27 -38.97
N SER A 160 -22.02 13.82 -40.14
CA SER A 160 -22.37 14.43 -41.41
C SER A 160 -23.90 14.51 -41.50
N LEU A 161 -24.43 15.73 -41.39
CA LEU A 161 -25.78 16.11 -41.81
C LEU A 161 -25.64 17.34 -42.71
#